data_AF-A0A9D3W7U1-F1
#
_entry.id   AF-A0A9D3W7U1-F1
#
_cell.length_a   1.000
_cell.length_b   1.000
_cell.length_c   1.000
_cell.angle_alpha   90.00
_cell.angle_beta   90.00
_cell.angle_gamma   90.00
#
_symmetry.space_group_name_H-M   'P 1'
#
loop_
_entity.id
_entity.type
_entity.pdbx_description
1 polymer ?
#
loop_
_entity_poly.entity_id
_entity_poly.type
_entity_poly.pdbx_seq_one_letter_code
_entity_poly.pdbx_strand_id
1 'polypeptide(L)' 'FSKAKVETTLFIKKDKDLLVVQIYVDDIIFGSTNDLLCQEFSKLMQAKYTKEMLKKFGMDTLKPQATPMSPFTKLDKNEE' A
#
# COMPACT_ATOMS: atom_id res chain seq x y z
N PHE A 1 18.18 -2.61 0.39
CA PHE A 1 17.70 -1.73 -0.69
C PHE A 1 18.75 -0.67 -0.91
N SER A 2 19.08 -0.42 -2.16
CA SER A 2 19.97 0.67 -2.56
C SER A 2 19.11 1.77 -3.18
N LYS A 3 19.30 3.00 -2.73
CA LYS A 3 18.64 4.18 -3.29
C LYS A 3 19.32 4.56 -4.61
N ALA A 4 18.55 4.91 -5.63
CA ALA A 4 19.13 5.35 -6.90
C ALA A 4 19.89 6.68 -6.70
N LYS A 5 20.99 6.86 -7.46
CA LYS A 5 21.86 8.04 -7.34
C LYS A 5 21.20 9.31 -7.87
N VAL A 6 20.38 9.18 -8.91
CA VAL A 6 19.73 10.30 -9.61
C VAL A 6 18.31 10.52 -9.10
N GLU A 7 17.59 9.45 -8.73
CA GLU A 7 16.22 9.53 -8.23
C GLU A 7 16.13 9.21 -6.75
N THR A 8 15.62 10.16 -5.97
CA THR A 8 15.58 10.03 -4.50
C THR A 8 14.44 9.13 -3.99
N THR A 9 13.45 8.86 -4.82
CA THR A 9 12.27 8.05 -4.51
C THR A 9 12.35 6.64 -5.07
N LEU A 10 13.40 6.34 -5.85
CA LEU A 10 13.63 5.04 -6.46
C LEU A 10 14.54 4.17 -5.59
N PHE A 11 14.03 3.01 -5.22
CA PHE A 11 14.69 1.98 -4.44
C PHE A 11 14.86 0.72 -5.27
N ILE A 12 16.08 0.22 -5.33
CA ILE A 12 16.42 -0.99 -6.07
C ILE A 12 17.01 -1.99 -5.09
N LYS A 13 16.44 -3.19 -5.03
CA LYS A 13 17.04 -4.33 -4.35
C LYS A 13 17.40 -5.33 -5.43
N LYS A 14 18.71 -5.56 -5.57
CA LYS A 14 19.25 -6.60 -6.43
C LYS A 14 19.87 -7.64 -5.52
N ASP A 15 19.17 -8.76 -5.39
CA ASP A 15 19.69 -9.95 -4.72
C ASP A 15 19.79 -11.05 -5.78
N LYS A 16 19.06 -12.15 -5.64
CA LYS A 16 18.85 -13.12 -6.73
C LYS A 16 17.92 -12.62 -7.84
N ASP A 17 16.84 -11.95 -7.43
CA ASP A 17 15.85 -11.31 -8.28
C ASP A 17 15.94 -9.79 -8.13
N LEU A 18 15.57 -9.07 -9.19
CA LEU A 18 15.50 -7.61 -9.17
C LEU A 18 14.14 -7.19 -8.61
N LEU A 19 14.14 -6.32 -7.61
CA LEU A 19 12.96 -5.61 -7.12
C LEU A 19 13.22 -4.11 -7.21
N VAL A 20 12.33 -3.42 -7.91
CA VAL A 20 12.35 -1.97 -8.08
C VAL A 20 11.09 -1.41 -7.43
N VAL A 21 11.25 -0.36 -6.62
CA VAL A 21 10.16 0.32 -5.92
C VAL A 21 10.35 1.81 -6.10
N GLN A 22 9.31 2.50 -6.55
CA GLN A 22 9.28 3.94 -6.73
C GLN A 22 8.09 4.51 -5.94
N ILE A 23 8.37 5.52 -5.12
CA ILE A 23 7.39 6.13 -4.23
C ILE A 23 7.05 7.53 -4.76
N TYR A 24 5.79 7.75 -5.12
CA TYR A 24 5.24 9.07 -5.43
C TYR A 24 4.35 9.55 -4.29
N VAL A 25 3.82 10.77 -4.39
CA VAL A 25 3.03 11.42 -3.33
C VAL A 25 1.80 10.58 -2.98
N ASP A 26 1.13 10.02 -4.00
CA ASP A 26 -0.10 9.26 -3.82
C ASP A 26 0.04 7.77 -4.19
N ASP A 27 1.02 7.44 -5.03
CA ASP A 27 1.17 6.09 -5.58
C ASP A 27 2.51 5.44 -5.22
N ILE A 28 2.47 4.14 -4.96
CA ILE A 28 3.67 3.30 -4.86
C ILE A 28 3.67 2.36 -6.06
N ILE A 29 4.64 2.55 -6.95
CA ILE A 29 4.85 1.70 -8.12
C ILE A 29 5.99 0.75 -7.81
N PHE A 30 5.76 -0.55 -7.99
CA PHE A 30 6.81 -1.55 -7.80
C PHE A 30 6.76 -2.61 -8.88
N GLY A 31 7.91 -3.20 -9.17
CA GLY A 31 8.06 -4.25 -10.16
C GLY A 31 9.19 -5.19 -9.78
N SER A 32 9.05 -6.46 -10.12
CA SER A 32 10.10 -7.46 -9.96
C SER A 32 10.24 -8.31 -11.20
N THR A 33 11.41 -8.93 -11.37
CA THR A 33 11.65 -9.97 -12.37
C THR A 33 10.97 -11.30 -12.05
N ASN A 34 10.47 -11.47 -10.83
CA ASN A 34 9.82 -12.69 -10.36
C ASN A 34 8.42 -12.37 -9.81
N ASP A 35 7.39 -12.95 -10.44
CA ASP A 35 5.99 -12.74 -10.06
C ASP A 35 5.68 -13.14 -8.62
N LEU A 36 6.29 -14.24 -8.13
CA LEU A 36 6.09 -14.69 -6.75
C LEU A 36 6.60 -13.65 -5.76
N LEU A 37 7.79 -13.10 -6.03
CA LEU A 37 8.38 -12.05 -5.21
C LEU A 37 7.53 -10.77 -5.24
N CYS A 38 6.95 -10.44 -6.39
CA CYS A 38 6.03 -9.31 -6.52
C CYS A 38 4.76 -9.48 -5.65
N GLN A 39 4.15 -10.67 -5.68
CA GLN A 39 2.97 -10.98 -4.88
C GLN A 39 3.26 -10.99 -3.38
N GLU A 40 4.37 -11.60 -2.96
CA GLU A 40 4.81 -11.61 -1.56
C GLU A 40 5.10 -10.19 -1.07
N PHE A 41 5.79 -9.39 -1.87
CA PHE A 41 6.09 -8.00 -1.55
C PHE A 41 4.81 -7.18 -1.40
N SER A 42 3.85 -7.32 -2.31
CA SER A 42 2.55 -6.65 -2.22
C SER A 42 1.81 -6.98 -0.93
N LYS A 43 1.70 -8.27 -0.59
CA LYS A 43 1.04 -8.72 0.66
C LYS A 43 1.74 -8.19 1.90
N LEU A 44 3.08 -8.25 1.92
CA LEU A 44 3.87 -7.76 3.04
C LEU A 44 3.72 -6.24 3.23
N MET A 45 3.77 -5.48 2.13
CA MET A 45 3.60 -4.03 2.15
C MET A 45 2.23 -3.65 2.68
N GLN A 46 1.16 -4.27 2.17
CA GLN A 46 -0.20 -4.03 2.66
C GLN A 46 -0.32 -4.35 4.15
N ALA A 47 0.06 -5.56 4.57
CA ALA A 47 -0.08 -5.97 5.97
C ALA A 47 0.72 -5.06 6.92
N LYS A 48 1.98 -4.75 6.58
CA LYS A 48 2.85 -3.91 7.42
C LYS A 48 2.37 -2.46 7.45
N TYR A 49 2.07 -1.85 6.30
CA TYR A 49 1.61 -0.46 6.27
C TYR A 49 0.26 -0.29 6.93
N THR A 50 -0.71 -1.17 6.67
CA THR A 50 -2.02 -1.11 7.32
C THR A 50 -1.86 -1.23 8.84
N LYS A 51 -1.03 -2.15 9.32
CA LYS A 51 -0.78 -2.30 10.76
C LYS A 51 -0.11 -1.08 11.38
N GLU A 52 0.94 -0.56 10.75
CA GLU A 52 1.65 0.63 11.24
C GLU A 52 0.73 1.87 11.22
N MET A 53 -0.12 2.00 10.19
CA MET A 53 -1.12 3.07 10.10
C MET A 53 -2.14 2.96 11.24
N LEU A 54 -2.74 1.78 11.44
CA LEU A 54 -3.68 1.54 12.54
C LEU A 54 -3.04 1.87 13.89
N LYS A 55 -1.80 1.41 14.11
CA LYS A 55 -1.05 1.70 15.34
C LYS A 55 -0.79 3.19 15.53
N LYS A 56 -0.39 3.91 14.46
CA LYS A 56 -0.13 5.35 14.51
C LYS A 56 -1.37 6.16 14.94
N PHE A 57 -2.56 5.70 14.56
CA PHE A 57 -3.82 6.33 14.94
C PHE A 57 -4.47 5.70 16.18
N GLY A 58 -3.77 4.79 16.89
CA GLY A 58 -4.28 4.12 18.08
C GLY A 58 -5.48 3.18 17.81
N MET A 59 -5.67 2.78 16.55
CA MET A 59 -6.75 1.91 16.09
C MET A 59 -6.40 0.42 16.18
N ASP A 60 -5.17 0.08 16.54
CA ASP A 60 -4.69 -1.31 16.66
C ASP A 60 -5.27 -2.06 17.87
N THR A 61 -5.79 -1.32 18.87
CA THR A 61 -6.39 -1.86 20.10
C THR A 61 -7.91 -1.70 20.15
N LEU A 62 -8.51 -1.04 19.16
CA LEU A 62 -9.95 -0.85 19.10
C LEU A 62 -10.64 -2.17 18.78
N LYS A 63 -11.69 -2.49 19.54
CA LYS A 63 -12.56 -3.63 19.21
C LYS A 63 -13.18 -3.38 17.83
N PRO A 64 -13.28 -4.38 16.95
CA PRO A 64 -14.00 -4.24 15.69
C PRO A 64 -15.44 -3.81 15.99
N GLN A 65 -15.74 -2.53 15.80
CA GLN A 65 -17.09 -2.03 15.94
C GLN A 65 -17.71 -2.10 14.55
N ALA A 66 -18.61 -3.06 14.33
CA ALA A 66 -19.49 -3.05 13.19
C ALA A 66 -20.39 -1.82 13.34
N THR A 67 -19.91 -0.67 12.91
CA THR A 67 -20.80 0.44 12.60
C THR A 67 -21.58 -0.03 11.38
N PRO A 68 -22.91 -0.20 11.49
CA PRO A 68 -23.71 -0.44 10.30
C PRO A 68 -23.58 0.83 9.48
N MET A 69 -22.67 0.84 8.50
CA MET A 69 -22.71 1.84 7.45
C MET A 69 -24.09 1.68 6.81
N SER A 70 -24.97 2.65 6.99
CA SER A 70 -26.34 2.55 6.49
C SER A 70 -26.26 2.31 4.96
N PRO A 71 -26.86 1.24 4.42
CA PRO A 71 -26.80 0.95 2.98
C PRO A 71 -27.55 1.98 2.12
N PHE A 72 -28.17 3.00 2.72
CA PHE A 72 -28.90 4.06 2.04
C PHE A 72 -28.12 5.39 2.05
N THR A 73 -27.03 5.45 1.31
CA THR A 73 -26.78 6.67 0.52
C THR A 73 -27.61 6.51 -0.75
N LYS A 74 -28.80 7.14 -0.78
CA LYS A 74 -29.47 7.35 -2.06
C LYS A 74 -28.55 8.27 -2.87
N LEU A 75 -27.77 7.69 -3.77
CA LEU A 75 -27.09 8.40 -4.84
C LEU A 75 -28.18 8.89 -5.79
N ASP A 76 -28.71 10.08 -5.51
CA ASP A 76 -29.61 10.74 -6.44
C ASP A 76 -28.79 11.14 -7.67
N LYS A 77 -29.16 10.60 -8.84
CA LYS A 77 -28.59 11.06 -10.10
C LYS A 77 -29.15 12.46 -10.35
N ASN A 78 -28.34 13.49 -10.11
CA ASN A 78 -28.59 14.79 -10.72
C ASN A 78 -28.33 14.62 -12.23
N GLU A 79 -29.41 14.44 -13.01
CA GLU A 79 -29.41 14.70 -14.44
C GLU A 79 -29.78 16.17 -14.64
N GLU A 80 -28.83 16.98 -15.09
CA GLU A 80 -29.07 18.25 -15.79
C GLU A 80 -28.40 18.19 -17.16
#